data_AF-A0A7S2T714-F1
#
_entry.id   AF-A0A7S2T714-F1
#
_cell.length_a   1.000
_cell.length_b   1.000
_cell.length_c   1.000
_cell.angle_alpha   90.00
_cell.angle_beta   90.00
_cell.angle_gamma   90.00
#
_symmetry.space_group_name_H-M   'P 1'
#
loop_
_entity.id
_entity.type
_entity.pdbx_description
1 polymer ?
#
loop_
_entity_poly.entity_id
_entity_poly.type
_entity_poly.pdbx_seq_one_letter_code
_entity_poly.pdbx_strand_id
1 'polypeptide(L)'
;WSYYSPRLAVDNNRQVRLEAAGAHWDLLRRSDKGSLQQHLPRFFPQWLRSRHDENREVARICAESVSAVLPDAVLSKAIAHYLAQILQRLCKDVCAKEASFGDSAVESSEEIRGRRDRAVTTSLRCMADCLE
;
A
#
# COMPACT_ATOMS: atom_id res chain seq x y z
N TRP A 1 8.51 -1.52 10.92
CA TRP A 1 8.04 -1.83 9.55
C TRP A 1 6.87 -0.97 9.09
N SER A 2 5.74 -0.95 9.82
CA SER A 2 4.52 -0.19 9.47
C SER A 2 4.71 1.31 9.21
N TYR A 3 5.74 1.93 9.81
CA TYR A 3 6.11 3.32 9.53
C TYR A 3 6.82 3.50 8.16
N TYR A 4 7.73 2.58 7.81
CA TYR A 4 8.59 2.71 6.62
C TYR A 4 7.92 2.15 5.35
N SER A 5 7.23 1.02 5.46
CA SER A 5 6.64 0.31 4.32
C SER A 5 5.74 1.19 3.43
N PRO A 6 4.87 2.07 3.97
CA PRO A 6 4.08 2.98 3.13
C PRO A 6 4.89 3.97 2.28
N ARG A 7 6.05 4.41 2.79
CA ARG A 7 6.95 5.32 2.07
C ARG A 7 7.71 4.60 0.97
N LEU A 8 8.25 3.42 1.29
CA LEU A 8 8.98 2.60 0.33
C LEU A 8 8.08 2.12 -0.81
N ALA A 9 6.80 1.86 -0.53
CA ALA A 9 5.83 1.40 -1.52
C ALA A 9 5.34 2.49 -2.50
N VAL A 10 5.76 3.75 -2.35
CA VAL A 10 5.55 4.80 -3.36
C VAL A 10 6.86 5.28 -3.98
N ASP A 11 8.00 4.69 -3.60
CA ASP A 11 9.30 5.16 -4.06
C ASP A 11 9.37 5.25 -5.60
N ASN A 12 10.09 6.24 -6.12
CA ASN A 12 10.24 6.41 -7.56
C ASN A 12 11.01 5.24 -8.19
N ASN A 13 11.94 4.66 -7.44
CA ASN A 13 12.68 3.49 -7.89
C ASN A 13 11.82 2.22 -7.77
N ARG A 14 11.51 1.61 -8.91
CA ARG A 14 10.76 0.35 -8.98
C ARG A 14 11.38 -0.77 -8.15
N GLN A 15 12.71 -0.84 -8.06
CA GLN A 15 13.39 -1.89 -7.31
C GLN A 15 13.12 -1.73 -5.81
N VAL A 16 13.13 -0.49 -5.30
CA VAL A 16 12.80 -0.22 -3.90
C VAL A 16 11.38 -0.69 -3.58
N ARG A 17 10.43 -0.41 -4.47
CA ARG A 17 9.04 -0.87 -4.30
C ARG A 17 8.92 -2.39 -4.33
N LEU A 18 9.65 -3.05 -5.24
CA LEU A 18 9.67 -4.50 -5.38
C LEU A 18 10.24 -5.19 -4.14
N GLU A 19 11.41 -4.75 -3.68
CA GLU A 19 12.05 -5.26 -2.46
C GLU A 19 11.18 -5.00 -1.22
N ALA A 20 10.54 -3.82 -1.15
CA ALA A 20 9.62 -3.51 -0.06
C ALA A 20 8.39 -4.42 -0.07
N ALA A 21 7.84 -4.76 -1.24
CA ALA A 21 6.74 -5.72 -1.37
C ALA A 21 7.17 -7.13 -0.96
N GLY A 22 8.34 -7.59 -1.40
CA GLY A 22 8.92 -8.88 -1.00
C GLY A 22 9.16 -8.97 0.51
N ALA A 23 9.82 -7.97 1.09
CA ALA A 23 10.06 -7.88 2.53
C ALA A 23 8.75 -7.81 3.34
N HIS A 24 7.72 -7.12 2.81
CA HIS A 24 6.40 -7.10 3.43
C HIS A 24 5.81 -8.51 3.47
N TRP A 25 5.84 -9.22 2.35
CA TRP A 25 5.32 -10.59 2.26
C TRP A 25 6.05 -11.56 3.19
N ASP A 26 7.38 -11.53 3.20
CA ASP A 26 8.20 -12.37 4.08
C ASP A 26 7.89 -12.14 5.57
N LEU A 27 7.67 -10.88 5.96
CA LEU A 27 7.28 -10.54 7.33
C LEU A 27 5.91 -11.12 7.68
N LEU A 28 4.93 -10.99 6.78
CA LEU A 28 3.58 -11.52 7.02
C LEU A 28 3.57 -13.05 7.10
N ARG A 29 4.35 -13.74 6.26
CA ARG A 29 4.47 -15.21 6.29
C ARG A 29 5.06 -15.75 7.59
N ARG A 30 5.89 -14.96 8.26
CA ARG A 30 6.55 -15.32 9.53
C ARG A 30 5.77 -14.84 10.75
N SER A 31 4.74 -14.01 10.56
CA SER A 31 3.91 -13.49 11.64
C SER A 31 2.86 -14.52 12.06
N ASP A 32 2.61 -14.65 13.35
CA ASP A 32 1.49 -15.44 13.84
C ASP A 32 0.15 -14.75 13.54
N LYS A 33 -0.93 -15.53 13.50
CA LYS A 33 -2.27 -15.04 13.17
C LYS A 33 -2.78 -13.97 14.14
N GLY A 34 -2.44 -14.07 15.43
CA GLY A 34 -2.88 -13.12 16.45
C GLY A 34 -2.26 -11.74 16.25
N SER A 35 -0.93 -11.71 16.09
CA SER A 35 -0.17 -10.48 15.78
C SER A 35 -0.62 -9.87 14.46
N LEU A 36 -0.85 -10.69 13.44
CA LEU A 36 -1.36 -10.24 12.15
C LEU A 36 -2.71 -9.52 12.31
N GLN A 37 -3.67 -10.16 12.97
CA GLN A 37 -5.02 -9.61 13.17
C GLN A 37 -4.99 -8.31 13.98
N GLN A 38 -4.17 -8.24 15.03
CA GLN A 38 -4.02 -7.05 15.87
C GLN A 38 -3.48 -5.84 15.09
N HIS A 39 -2.59 -6.08 14.12
CA HIS A 39 -1.90 -5.03 13.40
C HIS A 39 -2.45 -4.74 12.00
N LEU A 40 -3.32 -5.61 11.48
CA LEU A 40 -3.86 -5.54 10.13
C LEU A 40 -4.33 -4.12 9.74
N PRO A 41 -5.14 -3.39 10.54
CA PRO A 41 -5.59 -2.05 10.18
C PRO A 41 -4.48 -1.03 9.88
N ARG A 42 -3.29 -1.23 10.44
CA ARG A 42 -2.17 -0.28 10.33
C ARG A 42 -1.48 -0.35 8.97
N PHE A 43 -1.48 -1.51 8.33
CA PHE A 43 -0.78 -1.73 7.06
C PHE A 43 -1.70 -2.17 5.93
N PHE A 44 -2.90 -2.67 6.24
CA PHE A 44 -3.84 -3.20 5.25
C PHE A 44 -4.21 -2.21 4.14
N PRO A 45 -4.50 -0.92 4.41
CA PRO A 45 -4.84 0.03 3.34
C PRO A 45 -3.69 0.18 2.33
N GLN A 46 -2.46 0.29 2.85
CA GLN A 46 -1.26 0.41 2.04
C GLN A 46 -1.00 -0.87 1.23
N TRP A 47 -1.20 -2.02 1.85
CA TRP A 47 -0.96 -3.30 1.24
C TRP A 47 -1.95 -3.59 0.09
N LEU A 48 -3.25 -3.28 0.29
CA LEU A 48 -4.26 -3.31 -0.76
C LEU A 48 -3.89 -2.35 -1.91
N ARG A 49 -3.55 -1.10 -1.58
CA ARG A 49 -3.14 -0.09 -2.57
C ARG A 49 -2.00 -0.56 -3.48
N SER A 50 -1.03 -1.27 -2.91
CA SER A 50 0.17 -1.72 -3.63
C SER A 50 -0.14 -2.78 -4.71
N ARG A 51 -1.31 -3.42 -4.66
CA ARG A 51 -1.81 -4.30 -5.74
C ARG A 51 -2.10 -3.56 -7.05
N HIS A 52 -2.23 -2.25 -7.00
CA HIS A 52 -2.53 -1.40 -8.15
C HIS A 52 -1.30 -0.63 -8.64
N ASP A 53 -0.08 -1.02 -8.24
CA ASP A 53 1.17 -0.42 -8.74
C ASP A 53 1.22 -0.44 -10.27
N GLU A 54 1.82 0.58 -10.88
CA GLU A 54 1.98 0.64 -12.34
C GLU A 54 2.96 -0.44 -12.84
N ASN A 55 3.91 -0.85 -12.00
CA ASN A 55 4.80 -1.95 -12.31
C ASN A 55 4.07 -3.27 -12.03
N ARG A 56 3.89 -4.05 -13.10
CA ARG A 56 3.17 -5.33 -13.06
C ARG A 56 3.76 -6.34 -12.08
N GLU A 57 5.07 -6.34 -11.89
CA GLU A 57 5.73 -7.28 -10.99
C GLU A 57 5.46 -6.93 -9.52
N VAL A 58 5.57 -5.65 -9.16
CA VAL A 58 5.20 -5.15 -7.82
C VAL A 58 3.74 -5.44 -7.53
N ALA A 59 2.84 -5.10 -8.46
CA ALA A 59 1.41 -5.35 -8.34
C ALA A 59 1.10 -6.84 -8.14
N ARG A 60 1.75 -7.72 -8.92
CA ARG A 60 1.60 -9.17 -8.83
C ARG A 60 2.04 -9.71 -7.46
N ILE A 61 3.23 -9.34 -7.00
CA ILE A 61 3.73 -9.79 -5.68
C ILE A 61 2.79 -9.32 -4.56
N CYS A 62 2.34 -8.08 -4.61
CA CYS A 62 1.37 -7.58 -3.63
C CYS A 62 0.06 -8.36 -3.68
N ALA A 63 -0.49 -8.63 -4.87
CA ALA A 63 -1.73 -9.39 -5.02
C ALA A 63 -1.59 -10.83 -4.51
N GLU A 64 -0.52 -11.53 -4.90
CA GLU A 64 -0.21 -12.89 -4.43
C GLU A 64 -0.02 -12.93 -2.91
N SER A 65 0.68 -11.95 -2.35
CA SER A 65 0.89 -11.88 -0.90
C SER A 65 -0.43 -11.70 -0.15
N VAL A 66 -1.35 -10.86 -0.66
CA VAL A 66 -2.68 -10.65 -0.06
C VAL A 66 -3.46 -11.96 -0.10
N SER A 67 -3.60 -12.60 -1.26
CA SER A 67 -4.36 -13.84 -1.40
C SER A 67 -3.75 -15.00 -0.59
N ALA A 68 -2.42 -15.05 -0.44
CA ALA A 68 -1.76 -16.08 0.35
C ALA A 68 -2.01 -15.95 1.86
N VAL A 69 -2.16 -14.73 2.37
CA VAL A 69 -2.32 -14.46 3.81
C VAL A 69 -3.80 -14.31 4.19
N LEU A 70 -4.60 -13.71 3.31
CA LEU A 70 -6.04 -13.49 3.42
C LEU A 70 -6.73 -14.15 2.21
N PRO A 71 -7.16 -15.42 2.33
CA PRO A 71 -7.93 -16.07 1.27
C PRO A 71 -9.18 -15.26 0.90
N ASP A 72 -9.65 -15.34 -0.34
CA ASP A 72 -10.67 -14.43 -0.90
C ASP A 72 -11.90 -14.21 0.00
N ALA A 73 -12.47 -15.28 0.56
CA ALA A 73 -13.62 -15.18 1.46
C ALA A 73 -13.33 -14.40 2.77
N VAL A 74 -12.08 -14.43 3.23
CA VAL A 74 -11.60 -13.65 4.39
C VAL A 74 -11.24 -12.24 3.96
N LEU A 75 -10.65 -12.06 2.79
CA LEU A 75 -10.28 -10.77 2.23
C LEU A 75 -11.50 -9.85 2.11
N SER A 76 -12.59 -10.31 1.49
CA SER A 76 -13.81 -9.50 1.35
C SER A 76 -14.40 -9.11 2.71
N LYS A 77 -14.37 -10.02 3.69
CA LYS A 77 -14.82 -9.72 5.07
C LYS A 77 -13.91 -8.70 5.75
N ALA A 78 -12.60 -8.81 5.57
CA ALA A 78 -11.64 -7.86 6.11
C ALA A 78 -11.79 -6.47 5.47
N ILE A 79 -11.98 -6.39 4.15
CA ILE A 79 -12.25 -5.14 3.44
C ILE A 79 -13.52 -4.50 4.00
N ALA A 80 -14.63 -5.24 4.07
CA ALA A 80 -15.89 -4.73 4.61
C ALA A 80 -15.75 -4.25 6.07
N HIS A 81 -15.06 -5.03 6.91
CA HIS A 81 -14.88 -4.70 8.33
C HIS A 81 -13.99 -3.46 8.55
N TYR A 82 -12.97 -3.27 7.71
CA TYR A 82 -12.03 -2.15 7.81
C TYR A 82 -12.28 -1.03 6.78
N LEU A 83 -13.40 -1.05 6.06
CA LEU A 83 -13.66 -0.15 4.91
C LEU A 83 -13.45 1.31 5.27
N ALA A 84 -14.04 1.78 6.38
CA ALA A 84 -13.91 3.16 6.83
C ALA A 84 -12.44 3.57 7.07
N GLN A 85 -11.63 2.67 7.63
CA GLN A 85 -10.22 2.92 7.92
C GLN A 85 -9.37 2.89 6.64
N ILE A 86 -9.69 1.99 5.72
CA ILE A 86 -9.09 1.91 4.38
C ILE A 86 -9.35 3.22 3.64
N LEU A 87 -10.61 3.61 3.48
CA LEU A 87 -10.98 4.85 2.81
C LEU A 87 -10.38 6.08 3.48
N GLN A 88 -10.44 6.17 4.82
CA GLN A 88 -9.81 7.29 5.55
C GLN A 88 -8.32 7.39 5.24
N ARG A 89 -7.60 6.27 5.16
CA ARG A 89 -6.16 6.29 4.87
C ARG A 89 -5.87 6.65 3.42
N LEU A 90 -6.58 6.06 2.47
CA LEU A 90 -6.39 6.35 1.05
C LEU A 90 -6.78 7.80 0.72
N CYS A 91 -7.82 8.35 1.36
CA CYS A 91 -8.22 9.76 1.20
C CYS A 91 -7.14 10.73 1.68
N LYS A 92 -6.35 10.35 2.70
CA LYS A 92 -5.21 11.17 3.13
C LYS A 92 -4.17 11.29 2.04
N ASP A 93 -3.93 10.25 1.25
CA ASP A 93 -2.99 10.31 0.13
C ASP A 93 -3.53 11.20 -0.99
N VAL A 94 -4.83 11.11 -1.31
CA VAL A 94 -5.49 11.94 -2.33
C VAL A 94 -5.51 13.43 -1.97
N CYS A 95 -5.78 13.74 -0.70
CA CYS A 95 -5.86 15.10 -0.20
C CYS A 95 -4.50 15.69 0.24
N ALA A 96 -3.42 14.89 0.21
CA ALA A 96 -2.10 15.36 0.62
C ALA A 96 -1.53 16.39 -0.36
N LYS A 97 -0.86 17.40 0.18
CA LYS A 97 -0.09 18.38 -0.60
C LYS A 97 1.15 17.70 -1.19
N GLU A 98 1.63 18.20 -2.32
CA GLU A 98 2.84 17.68 -3.00
C GLU A 98 4.05 17.62 -2.06
N ALA A 99 4.27 18.66 -1.26
CA ALA A 99 5.34 18.72 -0.26
C ALA A 99 5.27 17.62 0.84
N SER A 100 4.16 16.89 0.96
CA SER A 100 4.05 15.76 1.89
C SER A 100 4.67 14.47 1.36
N PHE A 101 5.02 14.42 0.07
CA PHE A 101 5.53 13.20 -0.58
C PHE A 101 7.05 13.13 -0.64
N GLY A 102 7.77 14.23 -0.49
CA GLY A 102 9.22 14.22 -0.52
C GLY A 102 9.80 15.49 0.07
N ASP A 103 11.13 15.56 0.11
CA ASP A 103 11.84 16.69 0.67
C ASP A 103 12.53 17.47 -0.45
N SER A 104 12.07 18.70 -0.68
CA SER A 104 12.60 19.57 -1.74
C SER A 104 14.05 20.02 -1.52
N ALA A 105 14.63 19.73 -0.35
CA ALA A 105 16.06 19.95 -0.10
C ALA A 105 16.95 18.87 -0.74
N VAL A 106 16.40 17.68 -1.01
CA VAL A 106 17.15 16.51 -1.50
C VAL A 106 16.58 15.90 -2.77
N GLU A 107 15.36 16.22 -3.15
CA GLU A 107 14.66 15.69 -4.32
C GLU A 107 14.20 16.81 -5.26
N SER A 108 14.20 16.53 -6.55
CA SER A 108 13.62 17.42 -7.55
C SER A 108 12.10 17.48 -7.46
N SER A 109 11.50 18.57 -7.94
CA SER A 109 10.03 18.71 -7.99
C SER A 109 9.37 17.63 -8.86
N GLU A 110 10.04 17.17 -9.90
CA GLU A 110 9.56 16.09 -10.76
C GLU A 110 9.50 14.75 -10.03
N GLU A 111 10.52 14.42 -9.23
CA GLU A 111 10.53 13.22 -8.39
C GLU A 111 9.42 13.23 -7.34
N ILE A 112 9.23 14.37 -6.66
CA ILE A 112 8.18 14.52 -5.65
C ILE A 112 6.79 14.37 -6.32
N ARG A 113 6.59 14.99 -7.47
CA ARG A 113 5.35 14.88 -8.25
C ARG A 113 5.10 13.46 -8.72
N GLY A 114 6.12 12.78 -9.27
CA GLY A 114 6.00 11.39 -9.71
C GLY A 114 5.58 10.45 -8.59
N ARG A 115 6.13 10.63 -7.38
CA ARG A 115 5.72 9.89 -6.19
C ARG A 115 4.28 10.19 -5.77
N ARG A 116 3.89 11.47 -5.76
CA ARG A 116 2.52 11.90 -5.47
C ARG A 116 1.54 11.27 -6.44
N ASP A 117 1.76 11.41 -7.74
CA ASP A 117 0.83 10.97 -8.76
C ASP A 117 0.61 9.46 -8.67
N ARG A 118 1.68 8.69 -8.47
CA ARG A 118 1.61 7.25 -8.18
C ARG A 118 0.78 6.93 -6.96
N ALA A 119 1.01 7.62 -5.84
CA ALA A 119 0.27 7.42 -4.60
C ALA A 119 -1.23 7.71 -4.81
N VAL A 120 -1.56 8.83 -5.44
CA VAL A 120 -2.93 9.25 -5.72
C VAL A 120 -3.62 8.27 -6.66
N THR A 121 -3.01 7.91 -7.80
CA THR A 121 -3.62 7.00 -8.78
C THR A 121 -3.88 5.62 -8.20
N THR A 122 -2.91 5.05 -7.49
CA THR A 122 -3.08 3.74 -6.87
C THR A 122 -4.09 3.77 -5.73
N SER A 123 -4.17 4.86 -4.96
CA SER A 123 -5.20 5.06 -3.93
C SER A 123 -6.60 5.13 -4.52
N LEU A 124 -6.80 5.88 -5.61
CA LEU A 124 -8.10 5.97 -6.28
C LEU A 124 -8.55 4.61 -6.84
N ARG A 125 -7.64 3.86 -7.48
CA ARG A 125 -7.93 2.50 -7.96
C ARG A 125 -8.31 1.56 -6.83
N CYS A 126 -7.58 1.61 -5.72
CA CYS A 126 -7.85 0.80 -4.55
C CYS A 126 -9.20 1.15 -3.90
N MET A 127 -9.56 2.44 -3.85
CA MET A 127 -10.88 2.86 -3.36
C MET A 127 -12.00 2.30 -4.22
N ALA A 128 -11.86 2.36 -5.55
CA ALA A 128 -12.84 1.80 -6.47
C ALA A 128 -13.01 0.29 -6.25
N ASP A 129 -11.90 -0.47 -6.20
CA ASP A 129 -11.89 -1.92 -5.95
C ASP A 129 -12.51 -2.31 -4.59
N CYS A 130 -12.38 -1.46 -3.57
CA CYS A 130 -12.95 -1.72 -2.25
C CYS A 130 -14.45 -1.37 -2.13
N LEU A 131 -15.02 -0.66 -3.10
CA LEU A 131 -16.42 -0.21 -3.10
C LEU A 131 -17.32 -1.05 -4.02
N GLU A 132 -16.73 -1.84 -4.91
CA GLU A 132 -17.40 -2.86 -5.73
C GLU A 132 -17.66 -4.16 -4.93
#